data_AF-A0A9E4WIT2-F1
#
_entry.id   AF-A0A9E4WIT2-F1
#
_cell.length_a   1.000
_cell.length_b   1.000
_cell.length_c   1.000
_cell.angle_alpha   90.00
_cell.angle_beta   90.00
_cell.angle_gamma   90.00
#
_symmetry.space_group_name_H-M   'P 1'
#
loop_
_entity.id
_entity.type
_entity.pdbx_description
1 polymer ?
#
loop_
_entity_poly.entity_id
_entity_poly.type
_entity_poly.pdbx_seq_one_letter_code
_entity_poly.pdbx_strand_id
1 'polypeptide(L)'
;VMQVAVRLPDGSVGRRAISINEIVNYDSAADAFSFVEVFQWDPVTDTFEFTGFNNSYLLEQIIAPARGYPPARRRQIYSLVKRRARILEKLAASGLEGYQEVYRTIAKAIKDGVF
;
A
#
# COMPACT_ATOMS: atom_id res chain seq x y z
N VAL A 1 -8.49 5.43 -1.37
CA VAL A 1 -8.63 4.56 -0.18
C VAL A 1 -10.02 4.76 0.39
N MET A 2 -10.76 3.69 0.66
CA MET A 2 -12.04 3.74 1.36
C MET A 2 -11.85 3.28 2.80
N GLN A 3 -12.31 4.07 3.76
CA GLN A 3 -12.16 3.77 5.19
C GLN A 3 -13.51 3.89 5.91
N VAL A 4 -13.82 2.90 6.74
CA VAL A 4 -15.13 2.79 7.42
C VAL A 4 -14.92 2.36 8.87
N ALA A 5 -15.84 2.78 9.75
CA ALA A 5 -15.97 2.22 11.09
C ALA A 5 -16.76 0.91 11.02
N VAL A 6 -16.17 -0.19 11.44
CA VAL A 6 -16.69 -1.55 11.31
C VAL A 6 -16.74 -2.23 12.69
N ARG A 7 -17.58 -3.26 12.81
CA ARG A 7 -17.52 -4.18 13.94
C ARG A 7 -16.49 -5.27 13.64
N LEU A 8 -15.53 -5.44 14.53
CA LEU A 8 -14.46 -6.44 14.42
C LEU A 8 -14.94 -7.83 14.87
N PRO A 9 -14.18 -8.91 14.58
CA PRO A 9 -14.54 -10.27 15.00
C PRO A 9 -14.74 -10.43 16.51
N ASP A 10 -14.04 -9.62 17.31
CA ASP A 10 -14.17 -9.59 18.77
C ASP A 10 -15.39 -8.78 19.27
N GLY A 11 -16.19 -8.22 18.36
CA GLY A 11 -17.38 -7.41 18.65
C GLY A 11 -17.09 -5.94 18.94
N SER A 12 -15.82 -5.54 19.04
CA SER A 12 -15.42 -4.15 19.23
C SER A 12 -15.60 -3.31 17.96
N VAL A 13 -15.56 -1.98 18.09
CA VAL A 13 -15.62 -1.06 16.94
C VAL A 13 -14.21 -0.67 16.55
N GLY A 14 -13.86 -0.89 15.28
CA GLY A 14 -12.57 -0.51 14.70
C GLY A 14 -12.73 0.35 13.45
N ARG A 15 -11.68 1.06 13.04
CA ARG A 15 -11.60 1.67 11.72
C ARG A 15 -10.74 0.79 10.81
N ARG A 16 -11.23 0.51 9.59
CA ARG A 16 -10.51 -0.30 8.60
C ARG A 16 -10.52 0.38 7.24
N ALA A 17 -9.39 0.31 6.55
CA ALA A 17 -9.30 0.66 5.13
C ALA A 17 -9.85 -0.53 4.33
N ILE A 18 -11.17 -0.54 4.11
CA ILE A 18 -11.88 -1.69 3.55
C ILE A 18 -11.46 -2.01 2.11
N SER A 19 -11.03 -0.99 1.37
CA SER A 19 -10.41 -1.18 0.06
C SER A 19 -9.47 -0.03 -0.34
N ILE A 20 -8.50 -0.38 -1.18
CA ILE A 20 -7.59 0.57 -1.82
C ILE A 20 -7.71 0.34 -3.33
N ASN A 21 -8.10 1.40 -4.04
CA ASN A 21 -8.32 1.37 -5.49
C ASN A 21 -7.34 2.31 -6.19
N GLU A 22 -6.77 1.84 -7.30
CA GLU A 22 -5.97 2.62 -8.23
C GLU A 22 -6.88 3.08 -9.38
N ILE A 23 -7.05 4.40 -9.53
CA ILE A 23 -7.75 4.95 -10.70
C ILE A 23 -6.79 4.88 -11.90
N VAL A 24 -7.22 4.24 -12.98
CA VAL A 24 -6.38 3.99 -14.17
C VAL A 24 -6.66 5.02 -15.25
N ASN A 25 -7.93 5.22 -15.59
CA ASN A 25 -8.34 6.12 -16.67
C ASN A 25 -9.76 6.64 -16.47
N TYR A 26 -10.07 7.79 -17.06
CA TYR A 26 -11.42 8.33 -17.22
C TYR A 26 -11.94 8.05 -18.64
N ASP A 27 -13.12 7.47 -18.74
CA ASP A 27 -13.85 7.27 -19.99
C ASP A 27 -14.90 8.37 -20.15
N SER A 28 -14.67 9.28 -21.10
CA SER A 28 -15.57 10.41 -21.39
C SER A 28 -16.88 9.99 -22.07
N ALA A 29 -16.91 8.85 -22.76
CA ALA A 29 -18.13 8.36 -23.40
C ALA A 29 -19.11 7.79 -22.38
N ALA A 30 -18.59 7.11 -21.35
CA ALA A 30 -19.37 6.55 -20.25
C ALA A 30 -19.51 7.49 -19.03
N ASP A 31 -18.79 8.63 -19.02
CA ASP A 31 -18.62 9.53 -17.87
C ASP A 31 -18.24 8.77 -16.58
N ALA A 32 -17.25 7.89 -16.69
CA ALA A 32 -16.88 6.96 -15.62
C ALA A 32 -15.36 6.79 -15.46
N PHE A 33 -14.93 6.50 -14.24
CA PHE A 33 -13.54 6.13 -13.96
C PHE A 33 -13.37 4.62 -13.95
N SER A 34 -12.36 4.13 -14.67
CA SER A 34 -11.84 2.77 -14.52
C SER A 34 -10.86 2.72 -13.36
N PHE A 35 -10.99 1.69 -12.53
CA PHE A 35 -10.11 1.49 -11.38
C PHE A 35 -9.82 0.01 -11.14
N VAL A 36 -8.73 -0.26 -10.45
CA VAL A 36 -8.32 -1.60 -10.02
C VAL A 36 -8.25 -1.62 -8.49
N GLU A 37 -8.96 -2.54 -7.85
CA GLU A 37 -8.80 -2.78 -6.42
C GLU A 37 -7.48 -3.50 -6.17
N VAL A 38 -6.61 -2.89 -5.37
CA VAL A 38 -5.27 -3.42 -5.08
C VAL A 38 -5.12 -3.93 -3.64
N PHE A 39 -5.93 -3.46 -2.71
CA PHE A 39 -6.05 -4.10 -1.39
C PHE A 39 -7.51 -4.26 -1.02
N GLN A 40 -7.80 -5.39 -0.38
CA GLN A 40 -9.10 -5.73 0.16
C GLN A 40 -8.96 -6.16 1.63
N TRP A 41 -9.93 -5.80 2.45
CA TRP A 41 -10.01 -6.25 3.85
C TRP A 41 -10.98 -7.43 3.98
N ASP A 42 -10.55 -8.49 4.67
CA ASP A 42 -11.38 -9.63 5.04
C ASP A 42 -11.99 -9.41 6.45
N PRO A 43 -13.32 -9.22 6.56
CA PRO A 43 -13.98 -9.00 7.85
C PRO A 43 -13.98 -10.24 8.76
N VAL A 44 -13.84 -11.45 8.21
CA VAL A 44 -13.90 -12.69 8.99
C VAL A 44 -12.61 -12.89 9.78
N THR A 45 -11.47 -12.65 9.14
CA THR A 45 -10.15 -12.86 9.73
C THR A 45 -9.50 -11.57 10.25
N ASP A 46 -10.11 -10.41 9.96
CA ASP A 46 -9.53 -9.07 10.20
C ASP A 46 -8.15 -8.90 9.57
N THR A 47 -7.99 -9.39 8.34
CA THR A 47 -6.73 -9.32 7.58
C THR A 47 -6.86 -8.50 6.30
N PHE A 48 -5.73 -8.10 5.73
CA PHE A 48 -5.67 -7.37 4.46
C PHE A 48 -4.99 -8.23 3.40
N GLU A 49 -5.65 -8.38 2.26
CA GLU A 49 -5.11 -9.07 1.10
C GLU A 49 -4.56 -8.05 0.09
N PHE A 50 -3.33 -8.28 -0.39
CA PHE A 50 -2.73 -7.49 -1.47
C PHE A 50 -3.12 -8.06 -2.83
N THR A 51 -4.38 -7.89 -3.23
CA THR A 51 -4.94 -8.39 -4.50
C THR A 51 -4.21 -7.81 -5.72
N GLY A 52 -3.61 -6.62 -5.60
CA GLY A 52 -2.79 -5.96 -6.63
C GLY A 52 -1.36 -6.50 -6.76
N PHE A 53 -0.98 -7.57 -6.06
CA PHE A 53 0.35 -8.16 -6.18
C PHE A 53 0.60 -8.68 -7.61
N ASN A 54 1.67 -8.18 -8.24
CA ASN A 54 2.00 -8.36 -9.67
C ASN A 54 0.95 -7.88 -10.69
N ASN A 55 -0.01 -7.05 -10.27
CA ASN A 55 -1.06 -6.47 -11.13
C ASN A 55 -1.37 -4.99 -10.82
N SER A 56 -0.52 -4.29 -10.06
CA SER A 56 -0.70 -2.86 -9.76
C SER A 56 -0.25 -2.03 -10.95
N TYR A 57 -1.19 -1.24 -11.49
CA TYR A 57 -0.94 -0.36 -12.62
C TYR A 57 0.04 0.74 -12.21
N LEU A 58 -0.15 1.35 -11.04
CA LEU A 58 0.74 2.42 -10.55
C LEU A 58 2.16 1.90 -10.31
N LEU A 59 2.32 0.73 -9.69
CA LEU A 59 3.65 0.18 -9.43
C LEU A 59 4.38 -0.17 -10.73
N GLU A 60 3.72 -0.88 -11.64
CA GLU A 60 4.38 -1.40 -12.84
C GLU A 60 4.48 -0.42 -14.00
N GLN A 61 3.46 0.43 -14.22
CA GLN A 61 3.39 1.29 -15.40
C GLN A 61 3.81 2.74 -15.12
N ILE A 62 3.76 3.19 -13.87
CA ILE A 62 4.10 4.59 -13.51
C ILE A 62 5.40 4.64 -12.71
N ILE A 63 5.44 3.95 -11.57
CA ILE A 63 6.56 4.07 -10.61
C ILE A 63 7.79 3.33 -11.11
N ALA A 64 7.66 2.09 -11.60
CA ALA A 64 8.81 1.33 -12.09
C ALA A 64 9.50 2.03 -13.28
N PRO A 65 8.80 2.54 -14.32
CA PRO A 65 9.45 3.30 -15.40
C PRO A 65 10.09 4.59 -14.92
N ALA A 66 9.45 5.35 -14.02
CA ALA A 66 10.03 6.56 -13.44
C ALA A 66 11.34 6.28 -12.66
N ARG A 67 11.53 5.04 -12.19
CA ARG A 67 12.75 4.57 -11.54
C ARG A 67 13.74 3.89 -12.50
N GLY A 68 13.49 3.92 -13.80
CA GLY A 68 14.39 3.38 -14.82
C GLY A 68 14.32 1.86 -15.00
N TYR A 69 13.31 1.17 -14.45
CA TYR A 69 13.16 -0.26 -14.70
C TYR A 69 12.72 -0.51 -16.15
N PRO A 70 13.44 -1.35 -16.93
CA PRO A 70 12.98 -1.75 -18.25
C PRO A 70 11.71 -2.61 -18.15
N PRO A 71 10.89 -2.72 -19.22
CA PRO A 71 9.62 -3.47 -19.19
C PRO A 71 9.73 -4.87 -18.58
N ALA A 72 10.75 -5.63 -18.96
CA ALA A 72 11.00 -6.99 -18.45
C ALA A 72 11.33 -7.07 -16.95
N ARG A 73 11.65 -5.96 -16.29
CA ARG A 73 12.06 -5.90 -14.88
C ARG A 73 11.14 -5.06 -14.00
N ARG A 74 10.01 -4.56 -14.50
CA ARG A 74 9.10 -3.69 -13.73
C ARG A 74 8.65 -4.33 -12.41
N ARG A 75 8.40 -5.65 -12.42
CA ARG A 75 8.03 -6.43 -11.22
C ARG A 75 9.08 -6.40 -10.09
N GLN A 76 10.32 -5.99 -10.36
CA GLN A 76 11.32 -5.81 -9.31
C GLN A 76 10.90 -4.71 -8.31
N ILE A 77 9.99 -3.80 -8.68
CA ILE A 77 9.46 -2.78 -7.76
C ILE A 77 8.79 -3.39 -6.52
N TYR A 78 8.17 -4.57 -6.64
CA TYR A 78 7.54 -5.25 -5.50
C TYR A 78 8.54 -5.67 -4.43
N SER A 79 9.80 -5.91 -4.80
CA SER A 79 10.86 -6.18 -3.82
C SER A 79 11.16 -4.96 -2.95
N LEU A 80 11.10 -3.75 -3.54
CA LEU A 80 11.25 -2.49 -2.81
C LEU A 80 10.05 -2.26 -1.87
N VAL A 81 8.83 -2.49 -2.36
CA VAL A 81 7.61 -2.41 -1.54
C VAL A 81 7.71 -3.37 -0.35
N LYS A 82 8.08 -4.63 -0.58
CA LYS A 82 8.24 -5.65 0.47
C LYS A 82 9.35 -5.28 1.47
N ARG A 83 10.45 -4.68 1.00
CA ARG A 83 11.51 -4.17 1.88
C ARG A 83 10.99 -3.05 2.79
N ARG A 84 10.24 -2.09 2.24
CA ARG A 84 9.64 -0.99 3.02
C ARG A 84 8.64 -1.50 4.04
N ALA A 85 7.76 -2.44 3.65
CA ALA A 85 6.82 -3.08 4.56
C ALA A 85 7.54 -3.72 5.77
N ARG A 86 8.60 -4.50 5.51
CA ARG A 86 9.43 -5.10 6.58
C ARG A 86 10.07 -4.07 7.51
N ILE A 87 10.47 -2.90 7.00
CA ILE A 87 11.04 -1.84 7.84
C ILE A 87 9.94 -1.28 8.75
N LEU A 88 8.74 -1.01 8.22
CA LEU A 88 7.61 -0.53 9.00
C LEU A 88 7.15 -1.55 10.06
N GLU A 89 7.13 -2.84 9.70
CA GLU A 89 6.85 -3.94 10.65
C GLU A 89 7.84 -3.95 11.81
N LYS A 90 9.15 -3.80 11.52
CA LYS A 90 10.19 -3.73 12.55
C LYS A 90 10.07 -2.49 13.44
N LEU A 91 9.71 -1.35 12.87
CA LEU A 91 9.48 -0.13 13.65
C LEU A 91 8.30 -0.31 14.60
N ALA A 92 7.17 -0.84 14.12
CA ALA A 92 6.02 -1.15 14.96
C ALA A 92 6.37 -2.16 16.07
N ALA A 93 7.09 -3.23 15.74
CA ALA A 93 7.52 -4.24 16.71
C ALA A 93 8.50 -3.71 17.77
N SER A 94 9.20 -2.60 17.50
CA SER A 94 10.08 -1.95 18.48
C SER A 94 9.35 -1.09 19.52
N GLY A 95 8.02 -0.95 19.40
CA GLY A 95 7.21 -0.07 20.26
C GLY A 95 7.36 1.42 19.94
N LEU A 96 8.00 1.75 18.81
CA LEU A 96 8.19 3.12 18.37
C LEU A 96 6.92 3.60 17.67
N GLU A 97 6.01 4.17 18.45
CA GLU A 97 4.68 4.61 18.01
C GLU A 97 4.53 6.13 17.96
N GLY A 98 5.46 6.86 18.58
CA GLY A 98 5.46 8.32 18.62
C GLY A 98 5.68 8.94 17.25
N TYR A 99 4.75 9.78 16.79
CA TYR A 99 4.81 10.41 15.46
C TYR A 99 6.18 11.02 15.13
N GLN A 100 6.75 11.81 16.06
CA GLN A 100 8.03 12.49 15.86
C GLN A 100 9.21 11.51 15.73
N GLU A 101 9.19 10.44 16.50
CA GLU A 101 10.22 9.40 16.49
C GLU A 101 10.12 8.60 15.19
N VAL A 102 8.92 8.21 14.79
CA VAL A 102 8.66 7.48 13.53
C VAL A 102 9.14 8.33 12.37
N TYR A 103 8.74 9.60 12.33
CA TYR A 103 9.13 10.55 11.29
C TYR A 103 10.65 10.69 11.19
N ARG A 104 11.34 10.98 12.31
CA ARG A 104 12.81 11.13 12.31
C ARG A 104 13.51 9.85 11.85
N THR A 105 13.00 8.69 12.27
CA THR A 105 13.57 7.39 11.92
C THR A 105 13.42 7.10 10.43
N ILE A 106 12.22 7.30 9.86
CA ILE A 106 11.97 7.12 8.42
C ILE A 106 12.76 8.15 7.61
N ALA A 107 12.80 9.42 8.02
CA ALA A 107 13.54 10.47 7.33
C ALA A 107 15.05 10.15 7.27
N LYS A 108 15.63 9.68 8.39
CA LYS A 108 17.01 9.19 8.42
C LYS A 108 17.19 7.99 7.49
N ALA A 109 16.29 7.02 7.53
CA ALA A 109 16.34 5.84 6.67
C ALA A 109 16.28 6.18 5.17
N ILE A 110 15.50 7.20 4.78
CA ILE A 110 15.47 7.74 3.42
C ILE A 110 16.80 8.39 3.06
N LYS A 111 17.35 9.25 3.94
CA LYS A 111 18.64 9.92 3.74
C LYS A 111 19.79 8.93 3.55
N ASP A 112 19.77 7.83 4.31
CA ASP A 112 20.80 6.79 4.28
C ASP A 112 20.58 5.77 3.14
N GLY A 113 19.49 5.90 2.34
CA GLY A 113 19.17 4.98 1.24
C GLY A 113 18.70 3.59 1.68
N VAL A 114 18.39 3.44 2.97
CA VAL A 114 17.94 2.16 3.56
C VAL A 114 16.41 1.97 3.50
N PHE A 115 15.67 3.03 3.18
CA PHE A 115 14.22 3.01 2.92
C PHE A 115 13.88 3.18 1.42
#